data_AF-A0A7J5F485-F1
#
_entry.id   AF-A0A7J5F485-F1
#
_cell.length_a   1.000
_cell.length_b   1.000
_cell.length_c   1.000
_cell.angle_alpha   90.00
_cell.angle_beta   90.00
_cell.angle_gamma   90.00
#
_symmetry.space_group_name_H-M   'P 1'
#
loop_
_entity.id
_entity.type
_entity.pdbx_description
1 polymer ?
#
loop_
_entity_poly.entity_id
_entity_poly.type
_entity_poly.pdbx_seq_one_letter_code
_entity_poly.pdbx_strand_id
1 'polypeptide(L)'
;MDVSVTIERKEQYLRVIVSGENTLTNVLAYMDEIYKACLTQNVNHVLIEERLTGPNLDTFDVFEVVIKNFGRARTLGLRIAYVDLNADHSKRGLKFAENLAHIRGVNVAVFTDTETANPWLLQDLPGCAA
;
A
#
# COMPACT_ATOMS: atom_id res chain seq x y z
N MET A 1 16.92 5.03 -9.45
CA MET A 1 15.79 4.36 -8.77
C MET A 1 16.32 3.00 -8.41
N ASP A 2 16.65 2.81 -7.14
CA ASP A 2 17.12 1.54 -6.58
C ASP A 2 15.94 0.82 -5.91
N VAL A 3 14.80 0.82 -6.61
CA VAL A 3 13.57 0.15 -6.20
C VAL A 3 13.11 -0.75 -7.33
N SER A 4 12.74 -1.98 -6.97
CA SER A 4 12.17 -2.98 -7.86
C SER A 4 10.72 -3.20 -7.45
N VAL A 5 9.82 -3.12 -8.43
CA VAL A 5 8.38 -3.27 -8.23
C VAL A 5 7.90 -4.41 -9.11
N THR A 6 7.35 -5.45 -8.49
CA THR A 6 6.70 -6.56 -9.18
C THR A 6 5.21 -6.48 -8.95
N ILE A 7 4.43 -6.36 -10.02
CA ILE A 7 2.97 -6.31 -9.95
C ILE A 7 2.39 -7.58 -10.56
N GLU A 8 1.77 -8.40 -9.72
CA GLU A 8 1.09 -9.63 -10.11
C GLU A 8 -0.43 -9.45 -10.02
N ARG A 9 -1.13 -9.70 -11.11
CA ARG A 9 -2.59 -9.80 -11.08
C ARG A 9 -3.02 -11.10 -10.42
N LYS A 10 -3.79 -11.01 -9.34
CA LYS A 10 -4.60 -12.11 -8.81
C LYS A 10 -6.05 -11.93 -9.27
N GLU A 11 -6.87 -12.95 -9.04
CA GLU A 11 -8.27 -12.97 -9.54
C GLU A 11 -9.06 -11.72 -9.13
N GLN A 12 -8.86 -11.23 -7.90
CA GLN A 12 -9.66 -10.15 -7.32
C GLN A 12 -8.85 -8.95 -6.82
N TYR A 13 -7.51 -9.03 -6.82
CA TYR A 13 -6.63 -7.97 -6.32
C TYR A 13 -5.29 -7.95 -7.07
N LEU A 14 -4.56 -6.84 -6.95
CA LEU A 14 -3.17 -6.75 -7.40
C LEU A 14 -2.26 -7.03 -6.22
N ARG A 15 -1.35 -8.00 -6.37
CA ARG A 15 -0.25 -8.21 -5.44
C ARG A 15 0.95 -7.41 -5.94
N VAL A 16 1.48 -6.55 -5.10
CA VAL A 16 2.62 -5.69 -5.41
C VAL A 16 3.72 -6.02 -4.43
N ILE A 17 4.90 -6.39 -4.95
CA ILE A 17 6.08 -6.63 -4.14
C ILE A 17 7.07 -5.53 -4.44
N VAL A 18 7.48 -4.81 -3.41
CA VAL A 18 8.42 -3.69 -3.52
C VAL A 18 9.68 -4.02 -2.73
N SER A 19 10.85 -3.91 -3.36
CA SER A 19 12.16 -4.12 -2.73
C SER A 19 13.11 -3.00 -3.12
N GLY A 20 14.02 -2.59 -2.23
CA GLY A 20 14.92 -1.46 -2.48
C GLY A 20 15.14 -0.63 -1.23
N GLU A 21 15.54 0.64 -1.40
CA GLU A 21 15.71 1.57 -0.28
C GLU A 21 14.43 2.33 0.07
N ASN A 22 14.15 2.47 1.37
CA ASN A 22 13.02 3.23 1.91
C ASN A 22 13.26 4.74 1.85
N THR A 23 13.07 5.33 0.66
CA THR A 23 13.18 6.77 0.46
C THR A 23 11.87 7.35 -0.07
N LEU A 24 11.57 8.62 0.26
CA LEU A 24 10.37 9.31 -0.21
C LEU A 24 10.21 9.21 -1.74
N THR A 25 11.31 9.41 -2.48
CA THR A 25 11.34 9.31 -3.94
C THR A 25 10.93 7.92 -4.43
N ASN A 26 11.45 6.85 -3.82
CA ASN A 26 11.12 5.48 -4.20
C ASN A 26 9.67 5.14 -3.86
N VAL A 27 9.18 5.59 -2.70
CA VAL A 27 7.78 5.37 -2.28
C VAL A 27 6.80 6.06 -3.22
N LEU A 28 7.05 7.33 -3.58
CA LEU A 28 6.22 8.04 -4.54
C LEU A 28 6.25 7.39 -5.93
N ALA A 29 7.41 6.88 -6.34
CA ALA A 29 7.56 6.21 -7.64
C ALA A 29 6.75 4.93 -7.73
N TYR A 30 6.89 4.00 -6.78
CA TYR A 30 6.15 2.74 -6.85
C TYR A 30 4.65 2.96 -6.68
N MET A 31 4.22 3.94 -5.87
CA MET A 31 2.80 4.24 -5.72
C MET A 31 2.18 4.68 -7.06
N ASP A 32 2.88 5.51 -7.83
CA ASP A 32 2.43 5.91 -9.19
C ASP A 32 2.31 4.72 -10.15
N GLU A 33 3.22 3.75 -10.07
CA GLU A 33 3.15 2.50 -10.83
C GLU A 33 1.94 1.64 -10.43
N ILE A 34 1.66 1.52 -9.13
CA ILE A 34 0.47 0.82 -8.62
C ILE A 34 -0.81 1.47 -9.15
N TYR A 35 -0.90 2.81 -9.12
CA TYR A 35 -2.07 3.52 -9.65
C TYR A 35 -2.29 3.24 -11.14
N LYS A 36 -1.23 3.30 -11.94
CA LYS A 36 -1.30 2.98 -13.38
C LYS A 36 -1.73 1.54 -13.61
N ALA A 37 -1.24 0.60 -12.82
CA ALA A 37 -1.64 -0.81 -12.90
C ALA A 37 -3.12 -1.00 -12.53
N CYS A 38 -3.60 -0.36 -11.47
CA CYS A 38 -5.01 -0.41 -11.05
C CYS A 38 -5.94 0.10 -12.16
N LEU A 39 -5.59 1.24 -12.77
CA LEU A 39 -6.34 1.82 -13.90
C LEU A 39 -6.37 0.90 -15.12
N THR A 40 -5.21 0.32 -15.47
CA THR A 40 -5.08 -0.51 -16.67
C THR A 40 -5.81 -1.85 -16.51
N GLN A 41 -5.83 -2.40 -15.30
CA GLN A 41 -6.39 -3.72 -15.02
C GLN A 41 -7.82 -3.67 -14.48
N ASN A 42 -8.35 -2.46 -14.20
CA ASN A 42 -9.64 -2.21 -13.60
C ASN A 42 -9.83 -2.96 -12.26
N VAL A 43 -8.79 -2.93 -11.42
CA VAL A 43 -8.75 -3.54 -10.09
C VAL A 43 -8.48 -2.46 -9.07
N ASN A 44 -9.26 -2.43 -7.99
CA ASN A 44 -9.17 -1.44 -6.92
C ASN A 44 -8.72 -2.03 -5.57
N HIS A 45 -8.50 -3.35 -5.51
CA HIS A 45 -7.94 -4.03 -4.34
C HIS A 45 -6.45 -4.26 -4.56
N VAL A 46 -5.62 -3.80 -3.62
CA VAL A 46 -4.17 -3.87 -3.72
C VAL A 46 -3.58 -4.43 -2.43
N LEU A 47 -2.75 -5.45 -2.56
CA LEU A 47 -1.90 -5.96 -1.51
C LEU A 47 -0.47 -5.49 -1.79
N ILE A 48 0.08 -4.65 -0.93
CA ILE A 48 1.47 -4.18 -1.04
C ILE A 48 2.30 -4.96 -0.03
N GLU A 49 3.30 -5.69 -0.49
CA GLU A 49 4.33 -6.32 0.33
C GLU A 49 5.62 -5.50 0.20
N GLU A 50 5.86 -4.68 1.21
CA GLU A 50 7.04 -3.83 1.26
C GLU A 50 8.21 -4.57 1.91
N ARG A 51 9.31 -4.64 1.18
CA ARG A 51 10.60 -5.22 1.57
C ARG A 51 11.70 -4.18 1.42
N LEU A 52 11.39 -2.93 1.76
CA LEU A 52 12.35 -1.84 1.69
C LEU A 52 13.31 -1.90 2.89
N THR A 53 14.58 -1.67 2.61
CA THR A 53 15.65 -1.56 3.60
C THR A 53 15.91 -0.09 3.95
N GLY A 54 16.56 0.13 5.09
CA GLY A 54 16.85 1.47 5.59
C GLY A 54 15.92 1.91 6.72
N PRO A 55 16.05 3.16 7.19
CA PRO A 55 15.18 3.67 8.25
C PRO A 55 13.76 3.87 7.74
N ASN A 56 12.81 3.92 8.68
CA ASN A 56 11.48 4.45 8.39
C ASN A 56 11.58 5.85 7.78
N LEU A 57 10.69 6.14 6.84
CA LEU A 57 10.37 7.52 6.48
C LEU A 57 9.98 8.30 7.72
N ASP A 58 10.40 9.56 7.77
CA ASP A 58 9.97 10.43 8.84
C ASP A 58 8.46 10.73 8.72
N THR A 59 7.89 11.31 9.76
CA THR A 59 6.45 11.59 9.83
C THR A 59 5.98 12.57 8.75
N PHE A 60 6.85 13.46 8.30
CA PHE A 60 6.54 14.46 7.28
C PHE A 60 6.58 13.85 5.88
N ASP A 61 7.55 12.99 5.59
CA ASP A 61 7.66 12.21 4.37
C ASP A 61 6.46 11.27 4.20
N VAL A 62 6.08 10.56 5.28
CA VAL A 62 4.85 9.76 5.31
C VAL A 62 3.66 10.64 4.94
N PHE A 63 3.51 11.81 5.57
CA PHE A 63 2.41 12.74 5.29
C PHE A 63 2.41 13.22 3.84
N GLU A 64 3.58 13.48 3.24
CA GLU A 64 3.70 13.86 1.83
C GLU A 64 3.25 12.75 0.88
N VAL A 65 3.70 11.50 1.09
CA VAL A 65 3.28 10.32 0.31
C VAL A 65 1.76 10.22 0.33
N VAL A 66 1.23 10.27 1.54
CA VAL A 66 -0.17 10.13 1.91
C VAL A 66 -0.99 11.22 1.21
N ILE A 67 -0.65 12.51 1.35
CA ILE A 67 -1.34 13.61 0.65
C ILE A 67 -1.30 13.51 -0.88
N LYS A 68 -0.12 13.25 -1.47
CA LYS A 68 0.05 13.22 -2.94
C LYS A 68 -0.78 12.09 -3.57
N ASN A 69 -1.01 11.02 -2.83
CA ASN A 69 -1.65 9.80 -3.31
C ASN A 69 -3.16 9.72 -2.98
N PHE A 70 -3.62 10.43 -1.95
CA PHE A 70 -5.02 10.37 -1.49
C PHE A 70 -6.08 10.73 -2.50
N GLY A 71 -5.89 11.80 -3.27
CA GLY A 71 -6.88 12.22 -4.26
C GLY A 71 -7.14 11.11 -5.28
N ARG A 72 -6.06 10.44 -5.72
CA ARG A 72 -6.13 9.34 -6.70
C ARG A 72 -6.70 8.07 -6.08
N ALA A 73 -6.23 7.67 -4.90
CA ALA A 73 -6.72 6.49 -4.18
C ALA A 73 -8.22 6.58 -3.89
N ARG A 74 -8.68 7.73 -3.40
CA ARG A 74 -10.10 7.95 -3.10
C ARG A 74 -10.97 7.96 -4.35
N THR A 75 -10.51 8.59 -5.43
CA THR A 75 -11.27 8.65 -6.70
C THR A 75 -11.45 7.27 -7.31
N LEU A 76 -10.45 6.39 -7.17
CA LEU A 76 -10.51 5.00 -7.66
C LEU A 76 -11.15 4.03 -6.66
N GLY A 77 -11.52 4.50 -5.47
CA GLY A 77 -12.06 3.64 -4.41
C GLY A 77 -11.08 2.53 -4.01
N LEU A 78 -9.78 2.83 -3.95
CA LEU A 78 -8.77 1.82 -3.64
C LEU A 78 -8.93 1.31 -2.21
N ARG A 79 -8.87 -0.02 -2.07
CA ARG A 79 -8.66 -0.73 -0.82
C ARG A 79 -7.23 -1.29 -0.82
N ILE A 80 -6.42 -0.85 0.13
CA ILE A 80 -4.99 -1.16 0.16
C ILE A 80 -4.66 -1.87 1.46
N ALA A 81 -4.18 -3.11 1.36
CA ALA A 81 -3.54 -3.81 2.47
C ALA A 81 -2.03 -3.59 2.34
N TYR A 82 -1.44 -2.87 3.29
CA TYR A 82 -0.01 -2.57 3.30
C TYR A 82 0.68 -3.49 4.29
N VAL A 83 1.63 -4.29 3.82
CA VAL A 83 2.40 -5.23 4.62
C VAL A 83 3.83 -4.75 4.68
N ASP A 84 4.25 -4.26 5.84
CA ASP A 84 5.66 -3.97 6.08
C ASP A 84 6.36 -5.23 6.59
N LEU A 85 7.26 -5.78 5.78
CA LEU A 85 8.03 -6.98 6.11
C LEU A 85 9.39 -6.64 6.74
N ASN A 86 9.72 -5.37 6.92
CA ASN A 86 10.92 -4.95 7.63
C ASN A 86 10.65 -4.89 9.13
N ALA A 87 11.21 -5.84 9.88
CA ALA A 87 11.03 -5.93 11.33
C ALA A 87 11.68 -4.77 12.12
N ASP A 88 12.63 -4.05 11.51
CA ASP A 88 13.31 -2.91 12.13
C ASP A 88 12.48 -1.62 12.05
N HIS A 89 11.45 -1.59 11.20
CA HIS A 89 10.54 -0.47 11.09
C HIS A 89 9.61 -0.35 12.31
N SER A 90 9.50 0.86 12.84
CA SER A 90 8.61 1.16 13.96
C SER A 90 7.14 1.09 13.56
N LYS A 91 6.41 0.17 14.21
CA LYS A 91 4.94 0.05 14.14
C LYS A 91 4.19 1.36 14.42
N ARG A 92 4.81 2.30 15.14
CA ARG A 92 4.20 3.60 15.47
C ARG A 92 4.08 4.51 14.23
N GLY A 93 5.09 4.51 13.35
CA GLY A 93 5.06 5.29 12.11
C GLY A 93 3.99 4.79 11.14
N LEU A 94 3.90 3.46 11.02
CA LEU A 94 2.90 2.77 10.20
C LEU A 94 1.46 3.08 10.63
N LYS A 95 1.15 3.00 11.94
CA LYS A 95 -0.18 3.36 12.47
C LYS A 95 -0.53 4.83 12.31
N PHE A 96 0.48 5.71 12.33
CA PHE A 96 0.25 7.12 12.05
C PHE A 96 -0.16 7.34 10.58
N ALA A 97 0.52 6.67 9.64
CA ALA A 97 0.17 6.69 8.22
C ALA A 97 -1.26 6.17 7.98
N GLU A 98 -1.61 5.05 8.60
CA GLU A 98 -2.95 4.43 8.54
C GLU A 98 -4.04 5.40 9.01
N ASN A 99 -3.86 6.03 10.18
CA ASN A 99 -4.81 7.00 10.71
C ASN A 99 -5.00 8.20 9.79
N LEU A 100 -3.92 8.72 9.21
CA LEU A 100 -4.02 9.82 8.24
C LEU A 100 -4.80 9.40 6.99
N ALA A 101 -4.60 8.17 6.51
CA ALA A 101 -5.32 7.62 5.36
C ALA A 101 -6.82 7.55 5.60
N HIS A 102 -7.22 7.04 6.76
CA HIS A 102 -8.63 6.99 7.15
C HIS A 102 -9.27 8.38 7.25
N ILE A 103 -8.59 9.35 7.88
CA ILE A 103 -9.09 10.74 7.99
C ILE A 103 -9.39 11.34 6.59
N ARG A 104 -8.68 10.92 5.55
CA ARG A 104 -8.85 11.41 4.18
C ARG A 104 -9.72 10.50 3.30
N GLY A 105 -10.36 9.49 3.89
CA GLY A 105 -11.30 8.61 3.21
C GLY A 105 -10.64 7.60 2.28
N VAL A 106 -9.36 7.27 2.52
CA VAL A 106 -8.68 6.16 1.83
C VAL A 106 -8.80 4.91 2.70
N ASN A 107 -9.18 3.80 2.06
CA ASN A 107 -9.33 2.53 2.73
C ASN A 107 -7.99 1.79 2.74
N VAL A 108 -7.18 2.08 3.75
CA VAL A 108 -5.86 1.47 3.99
C VAL A 108 -5.91 0.70 5.29
N ALA A 109 -5.23 -0.45 5.36
CA ALA A 109 -4.88 -1.07 6.64
C ALA A 109 -3.44 -1.55 6.59
N VAL A 110 -2.74 -1.46 7.72
CA VAL A 110 -1.32 -1.81 7.82
C VAL A 110 -1.11 -3.08 8.63
N PHE A 111 -0.28 -3.99 8.11
CA PHE A 111 0.01 -5.31 8.64
C PHE A 111 1.52 -5.55 8.71
N THR A 112 1.91 -6.55 9.49
CA THR A 112 3.29 -7.04 9.58
C THR A 112 3.52 -8.36 8.85
N ASP A 113 2.45 -8.94 8.30
CA ASP A 113 2.48 -10.21 7.61
C ASP A 113 1.35 -10.30 6.58
N THR A 114 1.60 -11.06 5.52
CA THR A 114 0.69 -11.22 4.39
C THR A 114 -0.51 -12.11 4.74
N GLU A 115 -0.34 -13.03 5.69
CA GLU A 115 -1.37 -14.00 6.09
C GLU A 115 -2.58 -13.32 6.73
N THR A 116 -2.35 -12.27 7.53
CA THR A 116 -3.42 -11.48 8.17
C THR A 116 -3.97 -10.40 7.24
N ALA A 117 -3.13 -9.85 6.35
CA ALA A 117 -3.49 -8.80 5.42
C ALA A 117 -4.47 -9.27 4.34
N ASN A 118 -4.24 -10.47 3.80
CA ASN A 118 -5.02 -10.99 2.67
C ASN A 118 -6.52 -11.18 3.02
N PRO A 119 -6.91 -11.81 4.14
CA PRO A 119 -8.31 -11.89 4.53
C PRO A 119 -8.99 -10.51 4.67
N TRP A 120 -8.33 -9.52 5.26
CA TRP A 120 -8.87 -8.16 5.40
C TRP A 120 -9.10 -7.48 4.03
N LEU A 121 -8.20 -7.73 3.07
CA LEU A 121 -8.35 -7.20 1.72
C LEU A 121 -9.58 -7.79 1.02
N LEU A 122 -9.84 -9.09 1.23
CA LEU A 122 -10.90 -9.80 0.52
C LEU A 122 -12.30 -9.67 1.15
N GLN A 123 -12.40 -9.20 2.40
CA GLN A 123 -13.67 -9.14 3.16
C GLN A 123 -14.79 -8.32 2.49
N ASP A 124 -14.46 -7.28 1.72
CA ASP A 124 -15.45 -6.40 1.08
C ASP A 124 -15.61 -6.65 -0.43
N LEU A 125 -15.02 -7.74 -0.95
CA LEU A 125 -15.24 -8.12 -2.33
C LEU A 125 -16.66 -8.70 -2.49
N PRO A 126 -17.47 -8.20 -3.45
CA PRO A 126 -18.73 -8.83 -3.78
C PRO A 126 -18.46 -10.23 -4.34
N GLY A 127 -18.58 -11.25 -3.48
CA GLY A 127 -18.28 -12.63 -3.81
C GLY A 127 -17.96 -13.55 -2.62
N CYS A 128 -17.63 -13.01 -1.44
CA CYS A 128 -17.40 -13.83 -0.25
C CYS A 128 -18.60 -13.80 0.72
N ALA A 129 -19.78 -14.11 0.19
CA ALA A 129 -20.89 -14.64 0.98
C ALA A 129 -21.09 -16.09 0.58
N ALA A 130 -20.54 -17.00 1.37
CA ALA A 130 -20.99 -18.38 1.49
C ALA A 130 -20.82 -18.79 2.95
#